data_AF-E8X252-F1
#
_entry.id   AF-E8X252-F1
#
_cell.length_a   1.000
_cell.length_b   1.000
_cell.length_c   1.000
_cell.angle_alpha   90.00
_cell.angle_beta   90.00
_cell.angle_gamma   90.00
#
_symmetry.space_group_name_H-M   'P 1'
#
loop_
_entity.id
_entity.type
_entity.pdbx_description
1 polymer ?
#
loop_
_entity_poly.entity_id
_entity_poly.type
_entity_poly.pdbx_seq_one_letter_code
_entity_poly.pdbx_strand_id
1 'polypeptide(L)'
;MKEYKHIVIDKMGVGLDALRTSLNVSGLETAHSRGIQLSAGSVALEHHLHIFLWDDSIKGITGSLGIINAGNTITVKVRWDKLIESGIIFPGTLKGDTMQNKPPGGPSTNGAWAYKGNIPRNYLYIDGVDSPATHGFSTWQLGKGWQP
;
A
#
# COMPACT_ATOMS: atom_id res chain seq x y z
N MET A 1 15.60 -6.29 0.74
CA MET A 1 14.39 -5.53 1.13
C MET A 1 13.32 -5.80 0.09
N LYS A 2 12.11 -6.18 0.49
CA LYS A 2 11.00 -6.41 -0.44
C LYS A 2 10.35 -5.07 -0.79
N GLU A 3 9.83 -4.98 -2.01
CA GLU A 3 9.06 -3.84 -2.48
C GLU A 3 7.62 -4.29 -2.66
N TYR A 4 6.69 -3.48 -2.18
CA TYR A 4 5.27 -3.69 -2.39
C TYR A 4 4.67 -2.56 -3.22
N LYS A 5 3.50 -2.80 -3.82
CA LYS A 5 2.75 -1.78 -4.57
C LYS A 5 1.40 -1.55 -3.93
N HIS A 6 1.07 -0.29 -3.67
CA HIS A 6 -0.30 0.14 -3.43
C HIS A 6 -0.82 0.86 -4.67
N ILE A 7 -2.06 0.60 -5.05
CA ILE A 7 -2.71 1.27 -6.18
C ILE A 7 -3.74 2.24 -5.62
N VAL A 8 -3.47 3.54 -5.75
CA VAL A 8 -4.40 4.61 -5.38
C VAL A 8 -5.34 4.86 -6.54
N ILE A 9 -6.64 4.91 -6.28
CA ILE A 9 -7.68 5.09 -7.30
C ILE A 9 -8.36 6.43 -7.07
N ASP A 10 -8.51 7.22 -8.13
CA ASP A 10 -9.33 8.43 -8.10
C ASP A 10 -10.83 8.10 -8.19
N LYS A 11 -11.41 7.69 -7.07
CA LYS A 11 -12.84 7.36 -7.01
C LYS A 11 -13.75 8.58 -7.09
N MET A 12 -13.23 9.77 -6.76
CA MET A 12 -14.01 11.00 -6.63
C MET A 12 -13.81 11.96 -7.81
N GLY A 13 -12.96 11.61 -8.78
CA GLY A 13 -12.66 12.45 -9.93
C GLY A 13 -11.89 13.73 -9.57
N VAL A 14 -11.09 13.72 -8.50
CA VAL A 14 -10.32 14.90 -8.06
C VAL A 14 -9.09 15.18 -8.93
N GLY A 15 -8.69 14.21 -9.75
CA GLY A 15 -7.52 14.28 -10.62
C GLY A 15 -6.25 13.69 -9.99
N LEU A 16 -5.41 13.10 -10.84
CA LEU A 16 -4.19 12.41 -10.40
C LEU A 16 -3.18 13.37 -9.73
N ASP A 17 -3.11 14.63 -10.15
CA ASP A 17 -2.15 15.59 -9.57
C ASP A 17 -2.53 16.01 -8.15
N ALA A 18 -3.83 16.15 -7.87
CA ALA A 18 -4.33 16.39 -6.52
C ALA A 18 -4.02 15.19 -5.60
N LEU A 19 -4.19 13.97 -6.11
CA LEU A 19 -3.84 12.76 -5.37
C LEU A 19 -2.34 12.65 -5.12
N ARG A 20 -1.49 12.91 -6.14
CA ARG A 20 -0.03 12.95 -5.98
C ARG A 20 0.38 13.94 -4.90
N THR A 21 -0.22 15.14 -4.89
CA THR A 21 0.02 16.17 -3.89
C THR A 21 -0.36 15.67 -2.49
N SER A 22 -1.56 15.10 -2.34
CA SER A 22 -2.02 14.55 -1.05
C SER A 22 -1.10 13.45 -0.55
N LEU A 23 -0.68 12.53 -1.41
CA LEU A 23 0.25 11.46 -1.08
C LEU A 23 1.63 12.02 -0.70
N ASN A 24 2.08 13.06 -1.39
CA ASN A 24 3.37 13.70 -1.14
C ASN A 24 3.41 14.41 0.22
N VAL A 25 2.26 14.89 0.72
CA VAL A 25 2.14 15.56 2.02
C VAL A 25 1.92 14.54 3.15
N SER A 26 0.95 13.64 3.00
CA SER A 26 0.44 12.82 4.11
C SER A 26 0.91 11.36 4.08
N GLY A 27 1.46 10.90 2.95
CA GLY A 27 1.69 9.48 2.70
C GLY A 27 0.40 8.72 2.39
N LEU A 28 0.36 7.42 2.72
CA LEU A 28 -0.81 6.56 2.57
C LEU A 28 -1.59 6.53 3.88
N GLU A 29 -2.82 6.98 3.85
CA GLU A 29 -3.71 7.01 5.00
C GLU A 29 -4.86 6.02 4.82
N THR A 30 -5.21 5.34 5.90
CA THR A 30 -6.37 4.43 5.92
C THR A 30 -7.66 5.24 5.78
N ALA A 31 -8.74 4.58 5.35
CA ALA A 31 -10.05 5.23 5.28
C ALA A 31 -10.47 5.78 6.65
N HIS A 32 -10.17 5.04 7.73
CA HIS A 32 -10.41 5.48 9.10
C HIS A 32 -9.69 6.79 9.45
N SER A 33 -8.38 6.89 9.17
CA SER A 33 -7.59 8.11 9.43
C SER A 33 -8.13 9.31 8.65
N ARG A 34 -8.68 9.09 7.45
CA ARG A 34 -9.28 10.14 6.61
C ARG A 34 -10.73 10.45 6.95
N GLY A 35 -11.34 9.77 7.93
CA GLY A 35 -12.77 9.90 8.24
C GLY A 35 -13.69 9.40 7.11
N ILE A 36 -13.18 8.56 6.21
CA ILE A 36 -13.94 8.00 5.09
C ILE A 36 -14.70 6.77 5.57
N GLN A 37 -16.02 6.82 5.46
CA GLN A 37 -16.88 5.69 5.76
C GLN A 37 -16.93 4.71 4.58
N LEU A 38 -16.53 3.46 4.83
CA LEU A 38 -16.66 2.39 3.84
C LEU A 38 -18.01 1.66 3.99
N SER A 39 -18.34 0.83 2.99
CA SER A 39 -19.54 -0.02 3.04
C SER A 39 -19.52 -0.96 4.26
N ALA A 40 -20.70 -1.34 4.76
CA ALA A 40 -20.83 -2.22 5.92
C ALA A 40 -20.03 -3.53 5.79
N GLY A 41 -20.04 -4.14 4.60
CA GLY A 41 -19.22 -5.34 4.33
C GLY A 41 -17.72 -5.07 4.43
N SER A 42 -17.24 -3.90 4.00
CA SER A 42 -15.82 -3.52 4.15
C SER A 42 -15.46 -3.21 5.60
N VAL A 43 -16.40 -2.66 6.37
CA VAL A 43 -16.21 -2.39 7.81
C VAL A 43 -16.16 -3.68 8.61
N ALA A 44 -17.05 -4.64 8.33
CA ALA A 44 -17.04 -5.97 8.96
C ALA A 44 -15.73 -6.74 8.72
N LEU A 45 -15.06 -6.46 7.60
CA LEU A 45 -13.76 -7.01 7.25
C LEU A 45 -12.58 -6.13 7.71
N GLU A 46 -12.85 -5.09 8.49
CA GLU A 46 -11.86 -4.10 8.96
C GLU A 46 -11.06 -3.41 7.84
N HIS A 47 -11.49 -3.42 6.59
CA HIS A 47 -10.73 -2.84 5.46
C HIS A 47 -10.43 -1.35 5.65
N HIS A 48 -11.30 -0.65 6.38
CA HIS A 48 -11.14 0.77 6.71
C HIS A 48 -9.89 1.06 7.56
N LEU A 49 -9.30 0.05 8.21
CA LEU A 49 -8.10 0.15 9.04
C LEU A 49 -6.81 -0.23 8.30
N HIS A 50 -6.90 -0.64 7.03
CA HIS A 50 -5.79 -1.28 6.33
C HIS A 50 -5.40 -0.57 5.03
N ILE A 51 -4.12 -0.65 4.69
CA ILE A 51 -3.56 -0.35 3.37
C ILE A 51 -3.23 -1.67 2.67
N PHE A 52 -3.78 -1.86 1.47
CA PHE A 52 -3.56 -3.08 0.69
C PHE A 52 -2.27 -2.98 -0.14
N LEU A 53 -1.38 -3.95 0.00
CA LEU A 53 -0.05 -3.93 -0.59
C LEU A 53 0.17 -5.19 -1.45
N TRP A 54 0.29 -5.03 -2.75
CA TRP A 54 0.57 -6.10 -3.70
C TRP A 54 2.06 -6.44 -3.70
N ASP A 55 2.40 -7.72 -3.72
CA ASP A 55 3.77 -8.20 -3.86
C ASP A 55 4.16 -8.44 -5.33
N ASP A 56 5.38 -8.92 -5.54
CA ASP A 56 5.98 -9.20 -6.85
C ASP A 56 5.67 -10.62 -7.38
N SER A 57 4.81 -11.39 -6.69
CA SER A 57 4.34 -12.67 -7.21
C SER A 57 3.48 -12.47 -8.47
N ILE A 58 3.34 -13.52 -9.30
CA ILE A 58 2.45 -13.48 -10.48
C ILE A 58 1.03 -13.05 -10.08
N LYS A 59 0.52 -13.55 -8.94
CA LYS A 59 -0.79 -13.17 -8.40
C LYS A 59 -0.83 -11.70 -8.02
N GLY A 60 0.21 -11.21 -7.34
CA GLY A 60 0.31 -9.82 -6.91
C GLY A 60 0.33 -8.83 -8.07
N ILE A 61 1.16 -9.15 -9.08
CA ILE A 61 1.23 -8.41 -10.35
C ILE A 61 -0.13 -8.42 -11.04
N THR A 62 -0.74 -9.60 -11.23
CA THR A 62 -2.03 -9.74 -11.91
C THR A 62 -3.15 -8.96 -11.20
N GLY A 63 -3.22 -9.06 -9.86
CA GLY A 63 -4.20 -8.33 -9.06
C GLY A 63 -4.03 -6.82 -9.13
N SER A 64 -2.78 -6.33 -9.05
CA SER A 64 -2.49 -4.90 -9.19
C SER A 64 -2.84 -4.37 -10.59
N LEU A 65 -2.53 -5.11 -11.65
CA LEU A 65 -2.87 -4.75 -13.02
C LEU A 65 -4.38 -4.69 -13.25
N GLY A 66 -5.15 -5.59 -12.63
CA GLY A 66 -6.62 -5.55 -12.69
C GLY A 66 -7.19 -4.23 -12.18
N ILE A 67 -6.55 -3.62 -11.17
CA ILE A 67 -6.95 -2.31 -10.63
C ILE A 67 -6.43 -1.17 -11.50
N ILE A 68 -5.17 -1.23 -11.93
CA ILE A 68 -4.56 -0.20 -12.78
C ILE A 68 -5.38 -0.02 -14.08
N ASN A 69 -5.79 -1.13 -14.69
CA ASN A 69 -6.58 -1.13 -15.92
C ASN A 69 -8.02 -0.61 -15.72
N ALA A 70 -8.48 -0.43 -14.47
CA ALA A 70 -9.81 0.08 -14.17
C ALA A 70 -9.92 1.62 -14.30
N GLY A 71 -8.82 2.34 -14.55
CA GLY A 71 -8.86 3.76 -14.92
C GLY A 71 -7.83 4.64 -14.21
N ASN A 72 -8.28 5.80 -13.72
CA ASN A 72 -7.45 6.85 -13.12
C ASN A 72 -6.81 6.38 -11.81
N THR A 73 -5.58 5.87 -11.92
CA THR A 73 -4.83 5.29 -10.80
C THR A 73 -3.41 5.85 -10.70
N ILE A 74 -2.83 5.76 -9.51
CA ILE A 74 -1.42 6.05 -9.22
C ILE A 74 -0.83 4.80 -8.58
N THR A 75 0.28 4.33 -9.13
CA THR A 75 1.07 3.28 -8.47
C THR A 75 1.99 3.92 -7.45
N VAL A 76 1.90 3.45 -6.21
CA VAL A 76 2.81 3.81 -5.12
C VAL A 76 3.62 2.58 -4.75
N LYS A 77 4.92 2.63 -4.93
CA LYS A 77 5.83 1.58 -4.44
C LYS A 77 6.17 1.87 -2.99
N VAL A 78 6.26 0.84 -2.17
CA VAL A 78 6.54 0.95 -0.75
C VAL A 78 7.75 0.10 -0.42
N ARG A 79 8.77 0.74 0.17
CA ARG A 79 9.93 0.07 0.75
C ARG A 79 10.11 0.58 2.16
N TRP A 80 9.89 -0.31 3.13
CA TRP A 80 10.03 0.00 4.54
C TRP A 80 10.56 -1.22 5.26
N ASP A 81 11.60 -1.05 6.06
CA ASP A 81 12.21 -2.10 6.88
C ASP A 81 11.24 -2.76 7.88
N LYS A 82 10.12 -2.12 8.22
CA LYS A 82 9.04 -2.74 9.00
C LYS A 82 8.14 -3.69 8.21
N LEU A 83 8.19 -3.64 6.87
CA LEU A 83 7.46 -4.53 5.98
C LEU A 83 8.37 -5.71 5.60
N ILE A 84 8.63 -6.59 6.56
CA ILE A 84 9.45 -7.82 6.37
C ILE A 84 8.57 -9.05 6.21
N GLU A 85 9.02 -9.96 5.34
CA GLU A 85 8.43 -11.27 5.14
C GLU A 85 8.92 -12.22 6.25
N SER A 86 8.45 -12.08 7.50
CA SER A 86 8.80 -13.04 8.54
C SER A 86 7.84 -14.25 8.49
N GLY A 87 8.33 -15.42 8.10
CA GLY A 87 7.54 -16.67 8.12
C GLY A 87 7.14 -17.10 9.54
N ILE A 88 5.87 -17.46 9.76
CA ILE A 88 5.23 -18.79 9.68
C ILE A 88 3.75 -18.52 9.36
N ILE A 89 3.18 -19.26 8.40
CA ILE A 89 1.89 -18.96 7.76
C ILE A 89 0.73 -19.62 8.53
N PHE A 90 -0.31 -18.85 8.84
CA PHE A 90 -1.64 -19.39 9.11
C PHE A 90 -2.60 -18.99 7.99
N PRO A 91 -3.47 -19.90 7.53
CA PRO A 91 -4.43 -19.64 6.46
C PRO A 91 -5.41 -18.53 6.86
N GLY A 92 -5.63 -17.55 5.97
CA GLY A 92 -6.52 -16.42 6.25
C GLY A 92 -6.38 -15.19 5.35
N THR A 93 -5.20 -14.97 4.76
CA THR A 93 -4.76 -13.69 4.14
C THR A 93 -5.47 -13.23 2.87
N LEU A 94 -6.75 -13.56 2.68
CA LEU A 94 -7.87 -12.61 2.45
C LEU A 94 -9.15 -13.38 2.08
N LYS A 95 -10.09 -13.48 3.03
CA LYS A 95 -11.56 -13.16 2.95
C LYS A 95 -12.15 -13.43 4.34
N GLY A 96 -12.45 -12.41 5.16
CA GLY A 96 -13.01 -12.61 6.52
C GLY A 96 -12.00 -12.70 7.67
N ASP A 97 -10.83 -12.08 7.55
CA ASP A 97 -9.69 -12.45 8.38
C ASP A 97 -9.78 -11.87 9.80
N THR A 98 -10.15 -12.74 10.73
CA THR A 98 -10.31 -12.46 12.14
C THR A 98 -8.94 -12.42 12.81
N MET A 99 -8.65 -11.31 13.48
CA MET A 99 -7.51 -11.07 14.40
C MET A 99 -6.12 -10.96 13.77
N GLN A 100 -5.71 -9.75 13.39
CA GLN A 100 -4.28 -9.41 13.33
C GLN A 100 -3.97 -8.13 14.14
N ASN A 101 -3.51 -8.33 15.38
CA ASN A 101 -2.91 -7.31 16.25
C ASN A 101 -1.38 -7.18 16.03
N LYS A 102 -0.84 -7.59 14.88
CA LYS A 102 0.60 -7.63 14.60
C LYS A 102 0.90 -7.14 13.17
N PRO A 103 2.11 -6.61 12.90
CA PRO A 103 2.54 -6.22 11.55
C PRO A 103 2.47 -7.39 10.55
N PRO A 104 2.40 -7.12 9.24
CA PRO A 104 2.31 -8.13 8.19
C PRO A 104 3.40 -9.20 8.31
N GLY A 105 3.07 -10.48 8.12
CA GLY A 105 4.04 -11.59 8.15
C GLY A 105 3.67 -12.78 7.26
N GLY A 106 4.66 -13.35 6.55
CA GLY A 106 4.56 -14.50 5.61
C GLY A 106 4.61 -14.09 4.13
N PRO A 107 4.43 -14.99 3.14
CA PRO A 107 4.05 -14.72 1.75
C PRO A 107 2.52 -14.64 1.58
N SER A 108 2.01 -13.73 0.74
CA SER A 108 0.56 -13.61 0.57
C SER A 108 0.05 -14.75 -0.30
N THR A 109 -0.94 -15.50 0.18
CA THR A 109 -1.59 -16.54 -0.64
C THR A 109 -2.32 -15.97 -1.86
N ASN A 110 -2.64 -14.68 -1.82
CA ASN A 110 -3.38 -13.93 -2.84
C ASN A 110 -2.53 -12.87 -3.55
N GLY A 111 -1.24 -12.77 -3.24
CA GLY A 111 -0.34 -11.73 -3.77
C GLY A 111 -0.59 -10.32 -3.22
N ALA A 112 -1.40 -10.18 -2.15
CA ALA A 112 -1.70 -8.93 -1.46
C ALA A 112 -1.63 -9.05 0.07
N TRP A 113 -1.21 -7.97 0.72
CA TRP A 113 -1.15 -7.81 2.17
C TRP A 113 -2.12 -6.74 2.63
N ALA A 114 -2.64 -6.86 3.85
CA ALA A 114 -3.39 -5.80 4.51
C ALA A 114 -2.54 -5.25 5.67
N TYR A 115 -1.83 -4.15 5.44
CA TYR A 115 -1.06 -3.47 6.49
C TYR A 115 -2.00 -2.61 7.34
N LYS A 116 -2.07 -2.84 8.65
CA LYS A 116 -2.92 -2.06 9.55
C LYS A 116 -2.27 -0.72 9.88
N GLY A 117 -2.95 0.38 9.55
CA GLY A 117 -2.49 1.75 9.82
C GLY A 117 -1.91 2.49 8.61
N ASN A 118 -1.47 3.73 8.85
CA ASN A 118 -0.94 4.61 7.81
C ASN A 118 0.53 4.28 7.47
N ILE A 119 0.95 4.57 6.23
CA ILE A 119 2.36 4.48 5.81
C ILE A 119 2.87 5.88 5.49
N PRO A 120 3.88 6.37 6.23
CA PRO A 120 4.43 7.71 6.03
C PRO A 120 5.06 7.90 4.64
N ARG A 121 4.98 9.13 4.13
CA ARG A 121 5.53 9.54 2.82
C ARG A 121 6.99 9.13 2.59
N ASN A 122 7.83 9.20 3.62
CA ASN A 122 9.26 8.91 3.48
C ASN A 122 9.54 7.49 2.97
N TYR A 123 8.60 6.55 3.09
CA TYR A 123 8.76 5.17 2.60
C TYR A 123 8.08 4.90 1.25
N LEU A 124 7.44 5.91 0.66
CA LEU A 124 6.69 5.78 -0.59
C LEU A 124 7.51 6.28 -1.76
N TYR A 125 7.56 5.54 -2.86
CA TYR A 125 7.90 6.08 -4.18
C TYR A 125 6.60 6.23 -4.97
N ILE A 126 6.25 7.47 -5.30
CA ILE A 126 4.98 7.83 -5.92
C ILE A 126 5.21 8.07 -7.42
N ASP A 127 4.51 7.33 -8.26
CA ASP A 127 4.64 7.45 -9.70
C ASP A 127 4.21 8.83 -10.22
N GLY A 128 5.07 9.45 -11.04
CA GLY A 128 4.94 10.83 -11.51
C GLY A 128 5.37 11.91 -10.51
N VAL A 129 5.84 11.55 -9.30
CA VAL A 129 6.46 12.49 -8.34
C VAL A 129 7.92 12.13 -8.13
N ASP A 130 8.20 10.86 -7.88
CA ASP A 130 9.55 10.37 -7.60
C ASP A 130 10.19 9.78 -8.86
N SER A 131 11.51 9.88 -8.94
CA SER A 131 12.33 9.28 -9.99
C SER A 131 13.59 8.66 -9.40
N PRO A 132 14.31 7.79 -10.13
CA PRO A 132 15.62 7.33 -9.69
C PRO A 132 16.66 8.47 -9.52
N ALA A 133 16.41 9.65 -10.09
CA ALA A 133 17.23 10.84 -9.93
C ALA A 133 16.86 11.67 -8.68
N THR A 134 15.76 11.35 -7.99
CA THR A 134 15.37 12.03 -6.75
C THR A 134 16.45 11.83 -5.68
N HIS A 135 16.81 12.91 -4.99
CA HIS A 135 17.81 12.86 -3.92
C HIS A 135 17.41 11.82 -2.85
N GLY A 136 18.37 11.02 -2.39
CA GLY A 136 18.10 9.97 -1.40
C GLY A 136 17.49 8.67 -1.96
N PHE A 137 17.34 8.53 -3.28
CA PHE A 137 16.77 7.31 -3.90
C PHE A 137 17.49 6.02 -3.47
N SER A 138 18.82 6.02 -3.39
CA SER A 138 19.60 4.87 -2.91
C SER A 138 19.28 4.51 -1.45
N THR A 139 19.00 5.50 -0.60
CA THR A 139 18.59 5.29 0.79
C THR A 139 17.18 4.73 0.88
N TRP A 140 16.26 5.28 0.07
CA TRP A 140 14.90 4.76 -0.06
C TRP A 140 14.89 3.31 -0.57
N GLN A 141 15.71 2.97 -1.56
CA GLN A 141 15.82 1.62 -2.13
C GLN A 141 16.24 0.58 -1.08
N LEU A 142 17.02 0.99 -0.08
CA LEU A 142 17.42 0.18 1.07
C LEU A 142 16.32 0.06 2.15
N GLY A 143 15.16 0.70 1.96
CA GLY A 143 14.02 0.68 2.90
C GLY A 143 14.17 1.62 4.10
N LYS A 144 15.19 2.50 4.09
CA LYS A 144 15.46 3.48 5.15
C LYS A 144 14.66 4.78 4.99
N GLY A 145 13.87 4.86 3.92
CA GLY A 145 13.10 6.04 3.54
C GLY A 145 13.92 7.10 2.80
N TRP A 146 13.24 8.13 2.30
CA TRP A 146 13.86 9.34 1.79
C TRP A 146 14.56 10.07 2.93
N GLN A 147 15.78 10.56 2.69
CA GLN A 147 16.44 11.44 3.65
C GLN A 147 15.72 12.80 3.66
N PRO A 148 15.59 13.44 4.82
CA PRO A 148 15.03 14.79 4.92
C PRO A 148 15.88 15.83 4.19
#